data_AF-B2ZR75-F1
#
_entry.id   AF-B2ZR75-F1
#
_cell.length_a   1.000
_cell.length_b   1.000
_cell.length_c   1.000
_cell.angle_alpha   90.00
_cell.angle_beta   90.00
_cell.angle_gamma   90.00
#
_symmetry.space_group_name_H-M   'P 1'
#
loop_
_entity.id
_entity.type
_entity.pdbx_description
1 polymer ?
#
loop_
_entity_poly.entity_id
_entity_poly.type
_entity_poly.pdbx_seq_one_letter_code
_entity_poly.pdbx_strand_id
1 'polypeptide(L)'
;MSDTALIFRLAWDVKKLSFDYTPNWGRGNPNNFIDTVIFPKVLTDKAYTYRVAVSGRNLGVKPSYAVESDGSQKVNFLEYNSGYGIADTNTIQVFVVDPDTNNDFIIAQWN
;
A
#
# COMPACT_ATOMS: atom_id res chain seq x y z
N MET A 1 8.67 10.29 19.20
CA MET A 1 9.15 8.94 19.58
C MET A 1 10.05 8.47 18.45
N SER A 2 11.23 7.93 18.72
CA SER A 2 12.13 7.45 17.66
C SER A 2 11.76 6.05 17.20
N ASP A 3 12.13 5.70 15.97
CA ASP A 3 11.89 4.36 15.41
C ASP A 3 12.53 3.26 16.27
N THR A 4 13.70 3.51 16.86
CA THR A 4 14.35 2.56 17.79
C THR A 4 13.45 2.18 18.97
N ALA A 5 12.75 3.15 19.57
CA ALA A 5 11.84 2.89 20.68
C ALA A 5 10.61 2.09 20.22
N LEU A 6 10.06 2.41 19.04
CA LEU A 6 8.95 1.69 18.43
C LEU A 6 9.35 0.24 18.10
N ILE A 7 10.53 0.03 17.52
CA ILE A 7 11.06 -1.30 17.15
C ILE A 7 11.21 -2.16 18.40
N PHE A 8 11.85 -1.68 19.47
CA PHE A 8 12.01 -2.49 20.68
C PHE A 8 10.69 -2.75 21.40
N ARG A 9 9.77 -1.78 21.39
CA ARG A 9 8.43 -2.00 21.93
C ARG A 9 7.69 -3.08 21.14
N LEU A 10 7.69 -2.98 19.82
CA LEU A 10 7.04 -3.95 18.93
C LEU A 10 7.69 -5.33 19.06
N ALA A 11 9.02 -5.42 19.05
CA ALA A 11 9.75 -6.68 19.20
C ALA A 11 9.46 -7.37 20.53
N TRP A 12 9.26 -6.61 21.62
CA TRP A 12 8.81 -7.18 22.89
C TRP A 12 7.41 -7.78 22.78
N ASP A 13 6.48 -7.11 22.10
CA ASP A 13 5.08 -7.53 22.02
C ASP A 13 4.89 -8.72 21.06
N VAL A 14 5.48 -8.70 19.85
CA VAL A 14 5.23 -9.70 18.80
C VAL A 14 6.34 -10.74 18.63
N LYS A 15 7.50 -10.56 19.28
CA LYS A 15 8.70 -11.43 19.27
C LYS A 15 9.41 -11.56 17.93
N LYS A 16 8.71 -11.85 16.84
CA LYS A 16 9.27 -12.02 15.50
C LYS A 16 8.34 -11.37 14.47
N LEU A 17 8.91 -10.50 13.64
CA LEU A 17 8.19 -9.82 12.57
C LEU A 17 9.13 -9.65 11.37
N SER A 18 8.58 -9.69 10.16
CA SER A 18 9.33 -9.43 8.92
C SER A 18 8.39 -8.90 7.87
N PHE A 19 8.66 -7.69 7.39
CA PHE A 19 7.91 -7.02 6.34
C PHE A 19 8.87 -6.21 5.46
N ASP A 20 8.42 -5.88 4.27
CA ASP A 20 9.03 -4.93 3.34
C ASP A 20 7.92 -4.21 2.59
N TYR A 21 7.70 -2.95 2.96
CA TYR A 21 6.74 -2.04 2.36
C TYR A 21 7.42 -1.01 1.45
N THR A 22 8.65 -1.27 0.97
CA THR A 22 9.29 -0.43 -0.05
C THR A 22 8.41 -0.37 -1.30
N PRO A 23 7.92 0.81 -1.71
CA PRO A 23 6.95 0.89 -2.80
C PRO A 23 7.64 0.74 -4.16
N ASN A 24 7.32 -0.33 -4.89
CA ASN A 24 7.75 -0.52 -6.27
C ASN A 24 6.65 -0.06 -7.24
N TRP A 25 6.82 1.13 -7.81
CA TRP A 25 5.83 1.75 -8.70
C TRP A 25 5.91 1.18 -10.12
N GLY A 26 4.81 0.60 -10.59
CA GLY A 26 4.69 0.09 -11.96
C GLY A 26 4.08 1.15 -12.87
N ARG A 27 4.83 1.54 -13.91
CA ARG A 27 4.36 2.44 -14.97
C ARG A 27 3.52 1.69 -16.00
N GLY A 28 2.48 2.36 -16.49
CA GLY A 28 1.60 1.89 -17.54
C GLY A 28 2.06 2.23 -18.94
N ASN A 29 1.10 2.30 -19.86
CA ASN A 29 1.30 2.79 -21.23
C ASN A 29 0.31 3.93 -21.53
N PRO A 30 0.77 5.16 -21.83
CA PRO A 30 2.18 5.59 -21.89
C PRO A 30 2.86 5.62 -20.51
N ASN A 31 4.19 5.60 -20.50
CA ASN A 31 4.97 5.41 -19.26
C ASN A 31 4.88 6.57 -18.27
N ASN A 32 4.28 7.71 -18.63
CA ASN A 32 3.96 8.81 -17.72
C ASN A 32 2.69 8.57 -16.87
N PHE A 33 2.13 7.37 -16.92
CA PHE A 33 1.09 6.92 -16.01
C PHE A 33 1.64 5.86 -15.05
N ILE A 34 1.21 5.94 -13.80
CA ILE A 34 1.44 4.96 -12.75
C ILE A 34 0.20 4.09 -12.65
N ASP A 35 0.36 2.79 -12.91
CA ASP A 35 -0.75 1.82 -12.94
C ASP A 35 -0.83 1.02 -11.64
N THR A 36 0.32 0.79 -10.99
CA THR A 36 0.38 -0.11 -9.83
C THR A 36 1.44 0.33 -8.81
N VAL A 37 1.31 -0.18 -7.59
CA VAL A 37 2.40 -0.28 -6.63
C VAL A 37 2.48 -1.70 -6.09
N ILE A 38 3.71 -2.22 -5.93
CA ILE A 38 3.97 -3.55 -5.38
C ILE A 38 4.80 -3.42 -4.11
N PHE A 39 4.34 -4.04 -3.03
CA PHE A 39 5.08 -4.18 -1.77
C PHE A 39 5.72 -5.58 -1.72
N PRO A 40 7.05 -5.71 -1.59
CA PRO A 40 7.72 -7.01 -1.68
C PRO A 40 7.32 -8.03 -0.61
N LYS A 41 6.98 -7.57 0.61
CA LYS A 41 6.60 -8.47 1.69
C LYS A 41 5.61 -7.81 2.66
N VAL A 42 4.32 -8.04 2.45
CA VAL A 42 3.26 -7.49 3.31
C VAL A 42 3.04 -8.33 4.57
N LEU A 43 2.39 -7.73 5.56
CA LEU A 43 1.82 -8.47 6.69
C LEU A 43 0.64 -9.34 6.21
N THR A 44 0.50 -10.54 6.78
CA THR A 44 -0.50 -11.54 6.37
C THR A 44 -1.30 -12.09 7.54
N ASP A 45 -1.22 -11.47 8.71
CA ASP A 45 -1.96 -11.86 9.92
C ASP A 45 -3.44 -11.49 9.84
N LYS A 46 -3.81 -10.53 8.97
CA LYS A 46 -5.18 -10.11 8.71
C LYS A 46 -5.46 -9.95 7.22
N ALA A 47 -6.75 -9.87 6.87
CA ALA A 47 -7.22 -9.53 5.53
C ALA A 47 -7.19 -8.01 5.30
N TYR A 48 -6.00 -7.42 5.26
CA TYR A 48 -5.81 -6.00 4.99
C TYR A 48 -6.38 -5.60 3.62
N THR A 49 -6.93 -4.38 3.55
CA THR A 49 -7.35 -3.77 2.28
C THR A 49 -6.63 -2.45 2.06
N TYR A 50 -6.81 -1.84 0.89
CA TYR A 50 -6.11 -0.61 0.54
C TYR A 50 -7.10 0.49 0.16
N ARG A 51 -6.81 1.71 0.64
CA ARG A 51 -7.45 2.95 0.17
C ARG A 51 -6.47 3.71 -0.70
N VAL A 52 -6.96 4.24 -1.82
CA VAL A 52 -6.17 5.08 -2.72
C VAL A 52 -6.75 6.48 -2.76
N ALA A 53 -5.90 7.50 -2.64
CA ALA A 53 -6.25 8.88 -2.86
C ALA A 53 -5.31 9.50 -3.90
N VAL A 54 -5.85 10.36 -4.77
CA VAL A 54 -5.12 11.02 -5.85
C VAL A 54 -5.36 12.52 -5.77
N SER A 55 -4.30 13.30 -5.58
CA SER A 55 -4.36 14.76 -5.47
C SER A 55 -5.43 15.23 -4.46
N GLY A 56 -5.52 14.54 -3.32
CA GLY A 56 -6.51 14.78 -2.26
C GLY A 56 -7.90 14.17 -2.49
N ARG A 57 -8.20 13.65 -3.69
CA ARG A 57 -9.45 12.94 -3.97
C ARG A 57 -9.35 11.48 -3.54
N ASN A 58 -10.16 11.08 -2.57
CA ASN A 58 -10.30 9.69 -2.16
C ASN A 58 -11.04 8.86 -3.23
N LEU A 59 -10.41 7.79 -3.73
CA LEU A 59 -10.97 6.85 -4.70
C LEU A 59 -11.64 5.63 -4.04
N GLY A 60 -11.61 5.55 -2.71
CA GLY A 60 -12.24 4.52 -1.91
C GLY A 60 -11.32 3.35 -1.57
N VAL A 61 -11.91 2.34 -0.94
CA VAL A 61 -11.26 1.10 -0.51
C VAL A 61 -11.63 -0.01 -1.49
N LYS A 62 -10.67 -0.85 -1.88
CA LYS A 62 -10.95 -2.09 -2.61
C LYS A 62 -10.31 -3.31 -1.93
N PRO A 63 -10.88 -4.51 -2.16
CA PRO A 63 -10.21 -5.74 -1.81
C PRO A 63 -8.80 -5.76 -2.42
N SER A 64 -7.83 -6.25 -1.66
CA SER A 64 -6.48 -6.46 -2.18
C SER A 64 -6.45 -7.67 -3.12
N TYR A 65 -5.49 -7.71 -4.05
CA TYR A 65 -5.10 -8.97 -4.67
C TYR A 65 -4.62 -9.98 -3.62
N ALA A 66 -4.59 -11.26 -3.98
CA ALA A 66 -3.95 -12.27 -3.14
C ALA A 66 -2.49 -11.90 -2.88
N VAL A 67 -1.98 -12.30 -1.71
CA VAL A 67 -0.55 -12.25 -1.42
C VAL A 67 0.10 -13.37 -2.23
N GLU A 68 1.12 -13.01 -3.01
CA GLU A 68 1.84 -13.94 -3.87
C GLU A 68 2.73 -14.88 -3.05
N SER A 69 3.23 -15.96 -3.67
CA SER A 69 4.06 -16.96 -2.98
C SER A 69 5.39 -16.42 -2.42
N ASP A 70 5.86 -15.29 -2.92
CA ASP A 70 7.05 -14.58 -2.45
C ASP A 70 6.75 -13.60 -1.29
N GLY A 71 5.48 -13.45 -0.91
CA GLY A 71 5.01 -12.50 0.10
C GLY A 71 4.62 -11.13 -0.46
N SER A 72 4.79 -10.91 -1.76
CA SER A 72 4.49 -9.61 -2.36
C SER A 72 3.00 -9.41 -2.54
N GLN A 73 2.59 -8.15 -2.57
CA GLN A 73 1.20 -7.79 -2.85
C GLN A 73 1.14 -6.54 -3.70
N LYS A 74 0.28 -6.60 -4.72
CA LYS A 74 0.08 -5.53 -5.70
C LYS A 74 -1.22 -4.78 -5.42
N VAL A 75 -1.15 -3.46 -5.53
CA VAL A 75 -2.32 -2.57 -5.62
C VAL A 75 -2.42 -2.08 -7.06
N ASN A 76 -3.54 -2.37 -7.73
CA ASN A 76 -3.79 -1.98 -9.12
C ASN A 76 -4.68 -0.73 -9.19
N PHE A 77 -4.12 0.42 -9.56
CA PHE A 77 -4.83 1.69 -9.57
C PHE A 77 -5.92 1.78 -10.62
N LEU A 78 -5.85 0.96 -11.68
CA LEU A 78 -6.90 0.90 -12.69
C LEU A 78 -8.25 0.51 -12.07
N GLU A 79 -8.25 -0.31 -11.02
CA GLU A 79 -9.48 -0.69 -10.34
C GLU A 79 -10.12 0.46 -9.57
N TYR A 80 -9.30 1.40 -9.07
CA TYR A 80 -9.73 2.57 -8.32
C TYR A 80 -10.09 3.74 -9.25
N ASN A 81 -9.42 3.84 -10.39
CA ASN A 81 -9.50 4.96 -11.31
C ASN A 81 -10.18 4.59 -12.64
N SER A 82 -11.29 3.85 -12.55
CA SER A 82 -12.19 3.56 -13.68
C SER A 82 -11.52 2.94 -14.92
N GLY A 83 -10.53 2.08 -14.72
CA GLY A 83 -9.80 1.37 -15.77
C GLY A 83 -8.54 2.08 -16.27
N TYR A 84 -8.16 3.22 -15.71
CA TYR A 84 -7.02 4.02 -16.15
C TYR A 84 -5.91 4.10 -15.09
N GLY A 85 -4.66 4.20 -15.55
CA GLY A 85 -3.54 4.62 -14.71
C GLY A 85 -3.70 6.05 -14.19
N ILE A 86 -2.82 6.46 -13.29
CA ILE A 86 -2.79 7.82 -12.74
C ILE A 86 -1.59 8.56 -13.33
N ALA A 87 -1.80 9.74 -13.94
CA ALA A 87 -0.69 10.52 -14.47
C ALA A 87 0.32 10.86 -13.37
N ASP A 88 1.61 10.67 -13.63
CA ASP A 88 2.70 10.79 -12.67
C ASP A 88 2.96 12.21 -12.15
N THR A 89 2.25 13.20 -12.69
CA THR A 89 2.17 14.57 -12.17
C THR A 89 1.23 14.74 -10.97
N ASN A 90 0.46 13.70 -10.62
CA ASN A 90 -0.44 13.72 -9.47
C ASN A 90 0.23 13.11 -8.25
N THR A 91 -0.08 13.66 -7.08
CA THR A 91 0.21 12.98 -5.81
C THR A 91 -0.68 11.75 -5.68
N ILE A 92 -0.09 10.58 -5.42
CA ILE A 92 -0.81 9.32 -5.15
C ILE A 92 -0.50 8.93 -3.71
N GLN A 93 -1.53 8.65 -2.92
CA GLN A 93 -1.41 8.16 -1.55
C GLN A 93 -2.09 6.80 -1.44
N VAL A 94 -1.38 5.82 -0.90
CA VAL A 94 -1.91 4.49 -0.63
C VAL A 94 -1.88 4.26 0.88
N PHE A 95 -3.03 3.90 1.42
CA PHE A 95 -3.20 3.56 2.83
C PHE A 95 -3.53 2.08 2.95
N VAL A 96 -2.92 1.42 3.93
CA VAL A 96 -3.42 0.13 4.41
C VAL A 96 -4.58 0.39 5.39
N VAL A 97 -5.63 -0.42 5.29
CA VAL A 97 -6.81 -0.34 6.17
C VAL A 97 -6.85 -1.59 7.03
N ASP A 98 -6.78 -1.41 8.36
CA ASP A 98 -6.89 -2.52 9.32
C ASP A 98 -8.36 -2.98 9.39
N PRO A 99 -8.68 -4.25 9.06
CA PRO A 99 -10.05 -4.74 9.04
C PRO A 99 -10.74 -4.76 10.41
N ASP A 100 -9.97 -4.78 11.51
CA ASP A 100 -10.55 -4.83 12.86
C ASP A 100 -10.97 -3.45 13.37
N THR A 101 -10.36 -2.38 12.87
CA THR A 101 -10.54 -1.02 13.39
C THR A 101 -11.01 0.00 12.35
N ASN A 102 -10.92 -0.32 11.06
CA ASN A 102 -11.09 0.61 9.94
C ASN A 102 -10.12 1.81 9.98
N ASN A 103 -9.02 1.71 10.72
CA ASN A 103 -7.98 2.74 10.74
C ASN A 103 -7.12 2.68 9.48
N ASP A 104 -6.71 3.87 9.04
CA ASP A 104 -5.86 4.07 7.87
C ASP A 104 -4.44 4.41 8.28
N PHE A 105 -3.47 3.73 7.68
CA PHE A 105 -2.05 4.07 7.82
C PHE A 105 -1.44 4.27 6.44
N ILE A 106 -0.77 5.40 6.21
CA ILE A 106 -0.08 5.67 4.95
C ILE A 106 1.08 4.67 4.78
N ILE A 107 1.17 4.04 3.60
CA ILE A 107 2.23 3.05 3.29
C ILE A 107 3.01 3.36 2.02
N ALA A 108 2.47 4.21 1.14
CA ALA A 108 3.17 4.68 -0.04
C ALA A 108 2.67 6.06 -0.46
N GLN A 109 3.59 6.88 -0.95
CA GLN A 109 3.28 8.16 -1.57
C GLN A 109 4.13 8.38 -2.81
N TRP A 110 3.49 8.72 -3.92
CA TRP A 110 4.11 9.25 -5.15
C TRP A 110 3.85 10.75 -5.20
N ASN A 111 4.85 11.54 -5.63
CA ASN A 111 4.75 12.99 -5.84
C ASN A 111 5.44 13.38 -7.14
#